data_AF-A0A7S1ZHT3-F1
#
_entry.id   AF-A0A7S1ZHT3-F1
#
_cell.length_a   1.000
_cell.length_b   1.000
_cell.length_c   1.000
_cell.angle_alpha   90.00
_cell.angle_beta   90.00
_cell.angle_gamma   90.00
#
_symmetry.space_group_name_H-M   'P 1'
#
loop_
_entity.id
_entity.type
_entity.pdbx_description
1 polymer ?
#
loop_
_entity_poly.entity_id
_entity_poly.type
_entity_poly.pdbx_seq_one_letter_code
_entity_poly.pdbx_strand_id
1 'polypeptide(L)'
;MTESNLFKLLNFNPSSIFDSNDEEGRQKIDGDAIIKEARENPRDVDLMYSFTRFTKGRAFHVRWSPLHEAIFLRLGDEVIDALLSPIAIRQKIYGVTPLHLACTYGSSLNVVNALLCNYPDAAKEKKEGAGHLFTRHAKKEHR
;
A
#
# COMPACT_ATOMS: atom_id res chain seq x y z
N MET A 1 -0.49 -8.16 -20.86
CA MET A 1 -0.83 -7.23 -19.76
C MET A 1 0.22 -6.14 -19.80
N THR A 2 -0.16 -4.91 -20.10
CA THR A 2 0.75 -3.75 -19.99
C THR A 2 1.16 -3.65 -18.55
N GLU A 3 2.44 -3.93 -18.30
CA GLU A 3 3.04 -3.82 -16.98
C GLU A 3 3.05 -2.32 -16.64
N SER A 4 2.16 -1.87 -15.76
CA SER A 4 2.06 -0.46 -15.40
C SER A 4 3.42 0.04 -14.90
N ASN A 5 3.85 1.17 -15.44
CA ASN A 5 5.11 1.80 -15.05
C ASN A 5 5.10 2.20 -13.56
N LEU A 6 3.93 2.43 -12.96
CA LEU A 6 3.82 2.74 -11.53
C LEU A 6 4.42 1.65 -10.64
N PHE A 7 4.14 0.36 -10.91
CA PHE A 7 4.72 -0.72 -10.11
C PHE A 7 6.25 -0.82 -10.30
N LYS A 8 6.76 -0.50 -11.49
CA LYS A 8 8.20 -0.44 -11.75
C LYS A 8 8.86 0.69 -10.97
N LEU A 9 8.28 1.89 -11.02
CA LEU A 9 8.78 3.07 -10.31
C LEU A 9 8.72 2.91 -8.78
N LEU A 10 7.72 2.16 -8.28
CA LEU A 10 7.61 1.79 -6.88
C LEU A 10 8.56 0.65 -6.48
N ASN A 11 9.39 0.13 -7.40
CA ASN A 11 10.25 -1.03 -7.20
C ASN A 11 9.49 -2.25 -6.63
N PHE A 12 8.23 -2.41 -7.04
CA PHE A 12 7.34 -3.40 -6.49
C PHE A 12 7.84 -4.82 -6.77
N ASN A 13 8.06 -5.59 -5.70
CA ASN A 13 8.46 -6.99 -5.78
C ASN A 13 7.51 -7.86 -4.93
N PRO A 14 6.65 -8.70 -5.55
CA PRO A 14 5.71 -9.57 -4.83
C PRO A 14 6.34 -10.47 -3.75
N SER A 15 7.61 -10.82 -3.93
CA SER A 15 8.33 -11.72 -3.03
C SER A 15 8.87 -11.02 -1.78
N SER A 16 9.09 -9.70 -1.81
CA SER A 16 9.64 -8.94 -0.67
C SER A 16 8.57 -8.40 0.28
N ILE A 17 7.32 -8.33 -0.17
CA ILE A 17 6.23 -7.79 0.63
C ILE A 17 6.04 -8.67 1.88
N PHE A 18 6.09 -8.02 3.04
CA PHE A 18 6.04 -8.62 4.39
C PHE A 18 7.28 -9.40 4.83
N ASP A 19 8.39 -9.34 4.10
CA ASP A 19 9.67 -9.73 4.67
C ASP A 19 10.15 -8.61 5.62
N SER A 20 10.28 -8.94 6.90
CA SER A 20 10.63 -7.99 7.96
C SER A 20 12.09 -7.51 7.89
N ASN A 21 12.89 -8.08 6.99
CA ASN A 21 14.32 -7.77 6.84
C ASN A 21 14.62 -6.82 5.66
N ASP A 22 13.62 -6.42 4.86
CA ASP A 22 13.82 -5.60 3.65
C ASP A 22 13.63 -4.08 3.90
N GLU A 23 14.11 -3.58 5.03
CA GLU A 23 14.21 -2.13 5.24
C GLU A 23 15.44 -1.53 4.53
N GLU A 24 16.48 -2.34 4.30
CA GLU A 24 17.79 -1.91 3.77
C GLU A 24 17.91 -1.95 2.24
N GLY A 25 16.97 -2.59 1.52
CA GLY A 25 17.02 -2.75 0.06
C GLY A 25 16.36 -1.62 -0.76
N ARG A 26 15.77 -0.61 -0.11
CA ARG A 26 15.00 0.43 -0.81
C ARG A 26 15.94 1.41 -1.51
N GLN A 27 16.29 1.09 -2.76
CA GLN A 27 16.81 2.07 -3.70
C GLN A 27 15.96 3.34 -3.65
N LYS A 28 16.59 4.50 -3.80
CA LYS A 28 15.93 5.80 -3.77
C LYS A 28 14.76 5.82 -4.77
N ILE A 29 13.54 5.79 -4.25
CA ILE A 29 12.33 5.89 -5.06
C ILE A 29 12.20 7.32 -5.54
N ASP A 30 12.00 7.49 -6.84
CA ASP A 30 11.78 8.79 -7.45
C ASP A 30 10.30 9.17 -7.35
N GLY A 31 9.96 9.94 -6.32
CA GLY A 31 8.60 10.41 -6.09
C GLY A 31 8.07 11.29 -7.22
N ASP A 32 8.92 12.11 -7.85
CA ASP A 32 8.51 13.00 -8.93
C ASP A 32 8.13 12.21 -10.18
N ALA A 33 8.89 11.15 -10.50
CA ALA A 33 8.56 10.23 -11.58
C ALA A 33 7.21 9.52 -11.33
N ILE A 34 6.94 9.09 -10.10
CA ILE A 34 5.66 8.46 -9.73
C ILE A 34 4.51 9.45 -9.89
N ILE A 35 4.66 10.68 -9.38
CA ILE A 35 3.63 11.73 -9.47
C ILE A 35 3.35 12.05 -10.95
N LYS A 36 4.40 12.15 -11.77
CA LYS A 36 4.26 12.40 -13.21
C LYS A 36 3.49 11.25 -13.89
N GLU A 37 3.91 10.01 -13.67
CA GLU A 37 3.27 8.83 -14.26
C GLU A 37 1.80 8.71 -13.82
N ALA A 38 1.50 8.95 -12.54
CA ALA A 38 0.13 8.91 -12.03
C ALA A 38 -0.77 9.98 -12.66
N ARG A 39 -0.22 11.16 -12.98
CA ARG A 39 -0.94 12.23 -13.67
C ARG A 39 -1.14 11.95 -15.17
N GLU A 40 -0.13 11.37 -15.82
CA GLU A 40 -0.20 11.01 -17.24
C GLU A 40 -1.13 9.80 -17.47
N ASN A 41 -1.14 8.85 -16.53
CA ASN A 41 -1.91 7.61 -16.60
C ASN A 41 -2.78 7.42 -15.33
N PRO A 42 -3.83 8.23 -15.12
CA PRO A 42 -4.63 8.19 -13.89
C PRO A 42 -5.39 6.87 -13.70
N ARG A 43 -5.63 6.11 -14.79
CA ARG A 43 -6.24 4.77 -14.71
C ARG A 43 -5.32 3.75 -14.05
N ASP A 44 -4.00 3.97 -14.11
CA ASP A 44 -3.03 3.03 -13.58
C ASP A 44 -2.97 3.05 -12.05
N VAL A 45 -3.37 4.18 -11.44
CA VAL A 45 -3.51 4.33 -9.98
C VAL A 45 -4.48 3.30 -9.39
N ASP A 46 -5.48 2.89 -10.17
CA ASP A 46 -6.50 1.93 -9.75
C ASP A 46 -6.11 0.48 -10.02
N LEU A 47 -4.97 0.23 -10.66
CA LEU A 47 -4.56 -1.13 -10.99
C LEU A 47 -4.23 -1.92 -9.73
N MET A 48 -4.63 -3.18 -9.76
CA MET A 48 -4.30 -4.15 -8.72
C MET A 48 -3.42 -5.23 -9.33
N TYR A 49 -2.16 -5.26 -8.94
CA TYR A 49 -1.27 -6.38 -9.22
C TYR A 49 -1.71 -7.59 -8.40
N SER A 50 -1.94 -8.72 -9.06
CA SER A 50 -2.42 -9.95 -8.42
C SER A 50 -1.29 -10.96 -8.33
N PHE A 51 -1.02 -11.48 -7.14
CA PHE A 51 0.01 -12.50 -6.92
C PHE A 51 -0.41 -13.52 -5.87
N THR A 52 0.24 -14.68 -5.89
CA THR A 52 -0.01 -15.75 -4.92
C THR A 52 1.09 -15.74 -3.89
N ARG A 53 0.72 -15.58 -2.62
CA ARG A 53 1.63 -15.72 -1.48
C ARG A 53 1.38 -17.05 -0.79
N PHE A 54 2.45 -17.76 -0.49
CA PHE A 54 2.38 -19.00 0.29
C PHE A 54 2.73 -18.71 1.75
N THR A 55 1.82 -18.99 2.68
CA THR A 55 2.11 -18.93 4.12
C THR A 55 1.64 -20.19 4.81
N LYS A 56 2.51 -20.81 5.61
CA LYS A 56 2.25 -22.07 6.33
C LYS A 56 1.58 -23.15 5.46
N GLY A 57 2.09 -23.35 4.24
CA GLY A 57 1.58 -24.37 3.31
C GLY A 57 0.24 -24.04 2.64
N ARG A 58 -0.30 -22.83 2.80
CA ARG A 58 -1.52 -22.37 2.12
C ARG A 58 -1.22 -21.24 1.15
N ALA A 59 -1.83 -21.31 -0.03
CA ALA A 59 -1.80 -20.25 -1.03
C ALA A 59 -2.85 -19.19 -0.72
N PHE A 60 -2.46 -17.92 -0.78
CA PHE A 60 -3.34 -16.78 -0.64
C PHE A 60 -3.16 -15.86 -1.85
N HIS A 61 -4.26 -15.55 -2.53
CA HIS A 61 -4.24 -14.59 -3.62
C HIS A 61 -4.31 -13.18 -3.05
N VAL A 62 -3.21 -12.43 -3.24
CA VAL A 62 -3.10 -11.02 -2.88
C VAL A 62 -3.42 -10.19 -4.10
N ARG A 63 -4.19 -9.12 -3.89
CA ARG A 63 -4.31 -8.00 -4.83
C ARG A 63 -3.65 -6.79 -4.17
N TRP A 64 -2.73 -6.14 -4.85
CA TRP A 64 -1.92 -5.05 -4.32
C TRP A 64 -1.91 -3.89 -5.29
N SER A 65 -2.06 -2.66 -4.79
CA SER A 65 -2.17 -1.48 -5.64
C SER A 65 -1.02 -0.51 -5.44
N PRO A 66 -0.81 0.45 -6.34
CA PRO A 66 0.21 1.49 -6.18
C PRO A 66 0.06 2.23 -4.85
N LEU A 67 -1.17 2.52 -4.43
CA LEU A 67 -1.44 3.19 -3.15
C LEU A 67 -1.00 2.33 -1.95
N HIS A 68 -1.26 1.02 -1.99
CA HIS A 68 -0.82 0.10 -0.93
C HIS A 68 0.70 0.07 -0.81
N GLU A 69 1.39 0.03 -1.95
CA GLU A 69 2.84 0.04 -2.00
C GLU A 69 3.40 1.37 -1.48
N ALA A 70 2.87 2.51 -1.93
CA ALA A 70 3.30 3.82 -1.46
C ALA A 70 3.11 4.01 0.06
N ILE A 71 2.00 3.51 0.63
CA ILE A 71 1.75 3.53 2.08
C ILE A 71 2.71 2.61 2.82
N PHE A 72 2.91 1.38 2.32
CA PHE A 72 3.87 0.42 2.89
C PHE A 72 5.31 0.98 2.88
N LEU A 73 5.64 1.72 1.83
CA LEU A 73 6.93 2.36 1.66
C LEU A 73 7.08 3.65 2.46
N ARG A 74 5.99 4.16 3.05
CA ARG A 74 5.92 5.45 3.76
C ARG A 74 6.41 6.61 2.87
N LEU A 75 5.98 6.63 1.61
CA LEU A 75 6.31 7.72 0.69
C LEU A 75 5.67 9.04 1.14
N GLY A 76 6.22 10.15 0.64
CA GLY A 76 5.78 11.50 0.98
C GLY A 76 4.33 11.78 0.63
N ASP A 77 3.75 12.77 1.31
CA ASP A 77 2.34 13.14 1.21
C ASP A 77 1.94 13.46 -0.25
N GLU A 78 2.82 14.11 -1.02
CA GLU A 78 2.57 14.46 -2.42
C GLU A 78 2.44 13.24 -3.34
N VAL A 79 3.22 12.19 -3.07
CA VAL A 79 3.14 10.93 -3.82
C VAL A 79 1.84 10.21 -3.48
N ILE A 80 1.47 10.21 -2.20
CA ILE A 80 0.22 9.60 -1.75
C ILE A 80 -0.96 10.32 -2.39
N ASP A 81 -0.99 11.66 -2.34
CA ASP A 81 -2.04 12.48 -2.95
C ASP A 81 -2.17 12.22 -4.46
N ALA A 82 -1.06 12.06 -5.18
CA ALA A 82 -1.08 11.73 -6.61
C ALA A 82 -1.65 10.33 -6.90
N LEU A 83 -1.59 9.41 -5.93
CA LEU A 83 -2.13 8.05 -6.02
C LEU A 83 -3.51 7.90 -5.36
N LEU A 84 -4.13 8.99 -4.90
CA LEU A 84 -5.50 8.94 -4.40
C LEU A 84 -6.50 8.93 -5.55
N SER A 85 -7.43 7.99 -5.48
CA SER A 85 -8.62 7.97 -6.31
C SER A 85 -9.80 7.41 -5.51
N PRO A 86 -11.07 7.68 -5.92
CA PRO A 86 -12.24 7.08 -5.28
C PRO A 86 -12.23 5.55 -5.26
N ILE A 87 -11.55 4.91 -6.23
CA ILE A 87 -11.43 3.46 -6.34
C ILE A 87 -10.28 3.00 -5.44
N ALA A 88 -9.07 3.54 -5.63
CA ALA A 88 -7.85 3.14 -4.92
C ALA A 88 -8.00 3.17 -3.40
N ILE A 89 -8.61 4.22 -2.83
CA ILE A 89 -8.81 4.37 -1.38
C ILE A 89 -9.75 3.32 -0.76
N ARG A 90 -10.54 2.63 -1.58
CA ARG A 90 -11.49 1.58 -1.16
C ARG A 90 -10.98 0.17 -1.43
N GLN A 91 -9.84 0.02 -2.09
CA GLN A 91 -9.28 -1.28 -2.40
C GLN A 91 -8.79 -1.93 -1.12
N LYS A 92 -9.37 -3.09 -0.78
CA LYS A 92 -9.01 -3.81 0.44
C LYS A 92 -8.09 -4.97 0.14
N ILE A 93 -7.16 -5.20 1.05
CA ILE A 93 -6.29 -6.36 1.03
C ILE A 93 -6.64 -7.22 2.23
N TYR A 94 -7.24 -8.38 1.98
CA TYR A 94 -7.74 -9.26 3.05
C TYR A 94 -8.65 -8.52 4.06
N GLY A 95 -9.54 -7.66 3.57
CA GLY A 95 -10.43 -6.86 4.43
C GLY A 95 -9.75 -5.70 5.16
N VAL A 96 -8.48 -5.42 4.87
CA VAL A 96 -7.72 -4.27 5.39
C VAL A 96 -7.79 -3.12 4.37
N THR A 97 -8.25 -1.95 4.78
CA THR A 97 -8.26 -0.74 3.93
C THR A 97 -6.88 -0.06 3.87
N PRO A 98 -6.66 0.85 2.91
CA PRO A 98 -5.45 1.67 2.88
C PRO A 98 -5.25 2.46 4.18
N LEU A 99 -6.34 2.96 4.80
CA LEU A 99 -6.29 3.63 6.10
C LEU A 99 -5.75 2.71 7.21
N HIS A 100 -6.23 1.47 7.29
CA HIS A 100 -5.72 0.52 8.28
C HIS A 100 -4.23 0.23 8.09
N LEU A 101 -3.76 0.19 6.84
CA LEU A 101 -2.34 0.00 6.52
C LEU A 101 -1.52 1.23 6.93
N ALA A 102 -1.99 2.44 6.63
CA ALA A 102 -1.36 3.68 7.05
C ALA A 102 -1.18 3.74 8.58
N CYS A 103 -2.21 3.36 9.33
CA CYS A 103 -2.13 3.24 10.79
C CYS A 103 -1.18 2.13 11.25
N THR A 104 -1.11 1.00 10.54
CA THR A 104 -0.26 -0.15 10.92
C THR A 104 1.23 0.14 10.69
N TYR A 105 1.57 0.86 9.63
CA TYR A 105 2.95 1.16 9.24
C TYR A 105 3.46 2.50 9.76
N GLY A 106 2.64 3.27 10.48
CA GLY A 106 3.02 4.56 11.05
C GLY A 106 3.21 5.65 9.99
N SER A 107 2.33 5.69 8.98
CA SER A 107 2.31 6.78 8.00
C SER A 107 2.03 8.13 8.68
N SER A 108 2.38 9.23 8.00
CA SER A 108 2.17 10.59 8.49
C SER A 108 0.69 10.86 8.82
N LEU A 109 0.44 11.80 9.74
CA LEU A 109 -0.92 12.24 10.05
C LEU A 109 -1.60 12.85 8.81
N ASN A 110 -0.83 13.48 7.93
CA ASN A 110 -1.31 14.03 6.66
C ASN A 110 -1.85 12.93 5.75
N VAL A 111 -1.13 11.81 5.59
CA VAL A 111 -1.63 10.64 4.84
C VAL A 111 -2.92 10.08 5.44
N VAL A 112 -2.96 9.93 6.76
CA VAL A 112 -4.16 9.45 7.47
C VAL A 112 -5.35 10.39 7.24
N ASN A 113 -5.12 11.70 7.34
CA ASN A 113 -6.14 12.71 7.09
C ASN A 113 -6.59 12.71 5.62
N ALA A 114 -5.68 12.61 4.65
CA ALA A 114 -6.01 12.57 3.23
C ALA A 114 -6.90 11.37 2.90
N LEU A 115 -6.58 10.20 3.46
CA LEU A 115 -7.40 8.98 3.33
C LEU A 115 -8.79 9.15 3.97
N LEU A 116 -8.87 9.75 5.16
CA LEU A 116 -10.13 10.00 5.85
C LEU A 116 -11.00 11.06 5.15
N CYS A 117 -10.41 12.13 4.65
CA CYS A 117 -11.12 13.17 3.91
C CYS A 117 -11.76 12.62 2.64
N ASN A 118 -11.08 11.71 1.94
CA ASN A 118 -11.60 11.08 0.72
C ASN A 118 -12.50 9.87 0.99
N TYR A 119 -12.30 9.15 2.10
CA TYR A 119 -13.16 8.03 2.51
C TYR A 119 -13.37 7.96 4.04
N PRO A 120 -14.29 8.79 4.59
CA PRO A 120 -14.52 8.87 6.03
C PRO A 120 -15.01 7.55 6.66
N ASP A 121 -15.77 6.78 5.90
CA ASP A 121 -16.32 5.51 6.37
C ASP A 121 -15.25 4.42 6.54
N ALA A 122 -14.04 4.61 6.00
CA ALA A 122 -12.90 3.72 6.23
C ALA A 122 -12.62 3.46 7.72
N ALA A 123 -12.85 4.46 8.58
CA ALA A 123 -12.67 4.36 10.02
C ALA A 123 -13.70 3.45 10.72
N LYS A 124 -14.86 3.24 10.08
CA LYS A 124 -15.94 2.39 10.60
C LYS A 124 -15.80 0.95 10.13
N GLU A 125 -14.99 0.72 9.12
CA GLU A 125 -14.77 -0.62 8.59
C GLU A 125 -13.99 -1.46 9.59
N LYS A 126 -14.45 -2.68 9.85
CA LYS A 126 -13.73 -3.61 10.69
C LYS A 126 -12.62 -4.27 9.87
N LYS A 127 -11.43 -4.38 10.45
CA LYS A 127 -10.37 -5.23 9.93
C LYS A 127 -10.82 -6.70 9.98
N GLU A 128 -11.27 -7.25 8.86
CA GLU A 128 -11.67 -8.66 8.81
C GLU A 128 -10.45 -9.60 8.72
N GLY A 129 -10.42 -10.61 9.60
CA GLY A 129 -9.76 -11.93 9.41
C GLY A 129 -8.23 -12.04 9.34
N ALA A 130 -7.50 -11.12 8.72
CA ALA A 130 -6.08 -11.33 8.38
C ALA A 130 -5.09 -10.53 9.25
N GLY A 131 -5.53 -10.04 10.42
CA GLY A 131 -4.67 -9.30 11.36
C GLY A 131 -3.30 -9.94 11.58
N HIS A 132 -3.25 -11.26 11.73
CA HIS A 132 -2.05 -12.04 11.96
C HIS A 132 -1.01 -12.04 10.81
N LEU A 133 -1.41 -11.74 9.57
CA LEU A 133 -0.46 -11.68 8.43
C LEU A 133 0.36 -10.39 8.41
N PHE A 134 -0.15 -9.31 9.02
CA PHE A 134 0.48 -7.98 9.03
C PHE A 134 1.05 -7.59 10.41
N THR A 135 0.67 -8.27 11.50
CA THR A 135 1.00 -7.86 12.89
C THR A 135 2.43 -8.15 13.36
N ARG A 136 3.39 -8.45 12.47
CA ARG A 136 4.78 -8.69 12.93
C ARG A 136 5.50 -7.41 13.37
N HIS A 137 5.09 -6.22 12.90
CA HIS A 137 5.73 -4.95 13.25
C HIS A 137 5.08 -4.16 14.39
N ALA A 138 3.79 -4.33 14.68
CA ALA A 138 3.10 -3.53 15.70
C ALA A 138 3.51 -3.81 17.17
N LYS A 139 4.52 -4.68 17.41
CA LYS A 139 4.98 -5.04 18.77
C LYS A 139 6.41 -4.63 19.10
N LYS A 140 7.13 -3.87 18.26
CA LYS A 140 8.53 -3.52 18.54
C LYS A 140 8.85 -2.05 18.85
N GLU A 141 7.92 -1.11 18.72
CA GLU A 141 8.22 0.32 19.00
C GLU A 141 7.63 0.88 20.31
N HIS A 142 7.43 0.01 21.30
CA HIS A 142 7.26 0.48 22.69
C HIS A 142 8.20 -0.29 23.60
N ARG A 143 9.48 0.11 23.60
CA ARG A 143 10.30 0.11 24.81
C ARG A 143 11.40 1.16 24.74
#